data_AF-A0A9X0GWZ1-F1
#
_entry.id   AF-A0A9X0GWZ1-F1
#
_cell.length_a   1.000
_cell.length_b   1.000
_cell.length_c   1.000
_cell.angle_alpha   90.00
_cell.angle_beta   90.00
_cell.angle_gamma   90.00
#
_symmetry.space_group_name_H-M   'P 1'
#
loop_
_entity.id
_entity.type
_entity.pdbx_description
1 polymer ?
#
loop_
_entity_poly.entity_id
_entity_poly.type
_entity_poly.pdbx_seq_one_letter_code
_entity_poly.pdbx_strand_id
1 'polypeptide(L)'
;MPIAPVAFPPTLTGIELDPNHGLSKQLYEILRQQVLDGRLSGGMRLPASRDLAHSLGISRNSVIRAYDQLYAEGFIEGRIGDGTYVAQLSERSAAPRRPSRKKLSTNLPTGVPTGLYTGLSTIAAEMPSNCSDEVIHSATRVLLEKHHLHEPPTGRPRAFRVGVPAFDLFPFALWGKLYAAFWRKPDLAQLGYGTAAGDSRLRELIAVYLRSSRGLHFTAEQIVITSGAQHAISLCAQLLLTPGDSVAVENPGYRAAGHAFALAGARLHGVPVDNEGMHCADLEQADCRLAYVTPSHQYPTGVVMSLARRLELLAWSE
;
A
#
# COMPACT_ATOMS: atom_id res chain seq x y z
N MET A 1 -2.31 46.83 13.26
CA MET A 1 -2.91 47.03 11.93
C MET A 1 -4.00 45.99 11.74
N PRO A 2 -5.19 46.36 11.22
CA PRO A 2 -6.20 45.37 10.87
C PRO A 2 -5.69 44.52 9.70
N ILE A 3 -5.79 43.20 9.84
CA ILE A 3 -5.43 42.25 8.79
C ILE A 3 -6.51 42.36 7.70
N ALA A 4 -6.10 42.55 6.44
CA ALA A 4 -7.05 42.62 5.33
C ALA A 4 -7.88 41.32 5.25
N PRO A 5 -9.19 41.40 4.95
CA PRO A 5 -10.00 40.21 4.79
C PRO A 5 -9.46 39.38 3.63
N VAL A 6 -8.97 38.18 3.95
CA VAL A 6 -8.54 37.21 2.93
C VAL A 6 -9.77 36.90 2.08
N ALA A 7 -9.69 37.14 0.78
CA ALA A 7 -10.78 36.84 -0.15
C ALA A 7 -11.00 35.33 -0.19
N PHE A 8 -12.01 34.86 0.54
CA PHE A 8 -12.43 33.46 0.47
C PHE A 8 -13.00 33.18 -0.92
N PRO A 9 -12.61 32.07 -1.58
CA PRO A 9 -13.26 31.67 -2.80
C PRO A 9 -14.73 31.32 -2.52
N PRO A 10 -15.70 31.82 -3.31
CA PRO A 10 -17.12 31.65 -3.02
C PRO A 10 -17.59 30.19 -3.05
N THR A 11 -16.81 29.28 -3.64
CA THR A 11 -17.06 27.83 -3.73
C THR A 11 -16.91 27.07 -2.42
N LEU A 12 -16.26 27.63 -1.40
CA LEU A 12 -16.14 27.04 -0.05
C LEU A 12 -17.19 27.56 0.95
N THR A 13 -18.13 28.39 0.49
CA THR A 13 -19.21 28.95 1.32
C THR A 13 -20.38 27.96 1.38
N GLY A 14 -20.89 27.65 2.58
CA GLY A 14 -22.03 26.74 2.76
C GLY A 14 -21.67 25.27 3.01
N ILE A 15 -20.45 24.98 3.49
CA ILE A 15 -20.09 23.66 4.01
C ILE A 15 -20.76 23.46 5.38
N GLU A 16 -21.92 22.81 5.41
CA GLU A 16 -22.54 22.36 6.66
C GLU A 16 -21.88 21.05 7.13
N LEU A 17 -21.49 21.00 8.41
CA LEU A 17 -20.86 19.84 9.05
C LEU A 17 -21.71 19.43 10.26
N ASP A 18 -21.98 18.13 10.41
CA ASP A 18 -22.72 17.59 11.55
C ASP A 18 -21.74 17.17 12.66
N PRO A 19 -21.80 17.79 13.86
CA PRO A 19 -20.93 17.45 15.00
C PRO A 19 -21.02 16.01 15.47
N ASN A 20 -22.11 15.29 15.19
CA ASN A 20 -22.31 13.90 15.61
C ASN A 20 -21.54 12.89 14.73
N HIS A 21 -21.00 13.35 13.60
CA HIS A 21 -20.21 12.56 12.67
C HIS A 21 -18.74 13.03 12.64
N GLY A 22 -17.87 12.23 12.04
CA GLY A 22 -16.44 12.55 11.96
C GLY A 22 -16.17 13.80 11.12
N LEU A 23 -16.07 14.97 11.74
CA LEU A 23 -15.90 16.28 11.08
C LEU A 23 -14.76 16.31 10.04
N SER A 24 -13.63 15.65 10.31
CA SER A 24 -12.52 15.54 9.34
C SER A 24 -12.88 14.71 8.11
N LYS A 25 -13.70 13.67 8.27
CA LYS A 25 -14.18 12.83 7.17
C LYS A 25 -15.17 13.60 6.30
N GLN A 26 -16.15 14.28 6.91
CA GLN A 26 -17.11 15.10 6.17
C GLN A 26 -16.42 16.20 5.36
N LEU A 27 -15.46 16.91 5.97
CA LEU A 27 -14.68 17.92 5.25
C LEU A 27 -13.90 17.33 4.08
N TYR A 28 -13.26 16.16 4.26
CA TYR A 28 -12.61 15.44 3.16
C TYR A 28 -13.61 15.04 2.06
N GLU A 29 -14.76 14.45 2.39
CA GLU A 29 -15.76 13.99 1.41
C GLU A 29 -16.34 15.15 0.60
N ILE A 30 -16.64 16.29 1.24
CA ILE A 30 -17.16 17.49 0.58
C ILE A 30 -16.10 18.09 -0.35
N LEU A 31 -14.87 18.29 0.12
CA LEU A 31 -13.79 18.83 -0.71
C LEU A 31 -13.45 17.88 -1.88
N ARG A 32 -13.44 16.57 -1.65
CA ARG A 32 -13.21 15.56 -2.69
C ARG A 32 -14.25 15.65 -3.79
N GLN A 33 -15.53 15.68 -3.44
CA GLN A 33 -16.61 15.82 -4.44
C GLN A 33 -16.53 17.16 -5.17
N GLN A 34 -16.21 18.26 -4.49
CA GLN A 34 -16.03 19.54 -5.18
C GLN A 34 -14.87 19.54 -6.20
N VAL A 35 -13.78 18.79 -5.96
CA VAL A 35 -12.71 18.61 -6.96
C VAL A 35 -13.18 17.72 -8.12
N LEU A 36 -13.85 16.59 -7.83
CA LEU A 36 -14.35 15.67 -8.87
C LEU A 36 -15.44 16.31 -9.75
N ASP A 37 -16.34 17.12 -9.18
CA ASP A 37 -17.37 17.87 -9.88
C ASP A 37 -16.82 19.09 -10.65
N GLY A 38 -15.52 19.36 -10.59
CA GLY A 38 -14.89 20.54 -11.19
C GLY A 38 -15.24 21.88 -10.52
N ARG A 39 -15.97 21.87 -9.38
CA ARG A 39 -16.31 23.07 -8.59
C ARG A 39 -15.09 23.71 -7.93
N LEU A 40 -14.07 22.90 -7.63
CA LEU A 40 -12.72 23.33 -7.29
C LEU A 40 -11.82 23.00 -8.50
N SER A 41 -11.56 24.00 -9.34
CA SER A 41 -10.75 23.85 -10.55
C SER A 41 -9.29 23.53 -10.24
N GLY A 42 -8.66 22.65 -11.02
CA GLY A 42 -7.22 22.36 -10.89
C GLY A 42 -6.35 23.61 -10.98
N GLY A 43 -5.37 23.73 -10.08
CA GLY A 43 -4.55 24.93 -9.88
C GLY A 43 -5.13 25.97 -8.90
N MET A 44 -6.34 25.77 -8.36
CA MET A 44 -6.95 26.66 -7.37
C MET A 44 -6.25 26.54 -6.00
N ARG A 45 -5.95 27.67 -5.36
CA ARG A 45 -5.34 27.72 -4.02
C ARG A 45 -6.38 27.46 -2.94
N LEU A 46 -6.12 26.49 -2.06
CA LEU A 46 -6.94 26.23 -0.87
C LEU A 46 -6.56 27.15 0.29
N PRO A 47 -7.51 27.51 1.19
CA PRO A 47 -7.21 28.31 2.37
C PRO A 47 -6.21 27.62 3.32
N ALA A 48 -5.52 28.39 4.15
CA ALA A 48 -4.62 27.80 5.13
C ALA A 48 -5.42 27.00 6.20
N SER A 49 -4.82 25.95 6.76
CA SER A 49 -5.47 25.08 7.76
C SER A 49 -5.97 25.80 9.02
N ARG A 50 -5.47 27.00 9.31
CA ARG A 50 -5.96 27.86 10.40
C ARG A 50 -7.22 28.64 10.00
N ASP A 51 -7.22 29.19 8.80
CA ASP A 51 -8.29 30.06 8.31
C ASP A 51 -9.55 29.25 8.03
N LEU A 52 -9.40 28.07 7.41
CA LEU A 52 -10.51 27.13 7.18
C LEU A 52 -11.08 26.56 8.49
N ALA A 53 -10.23 26.33 9.49
CA ALA A 53 -10.69 25.90 10.81
C ALA A 53 -11.51 26.99 11.51
N HIS A 54 -11.08 28.25 11.39
CA HIS A 54 -11.80 29.41 11.92
C HIS A 54 -13.13 29.66 11.19
N SER A 55 -13.17 29.58 9.86
CA SER A 55 -14.40 29.81 9.08
C SER A 55 -15.47 28.72 9.29
N LEU A 56 -15.06 27.48 9.56
CA LEU A 56 -15.96 26.34 9.82
C LEU A 56 -16.23 26.10 11.32
N GLY A 57 -15.57 26.82 12.23
CA GLY A 57 -15.74 26.63 13.68
C GLY A 57 -15.22 25.30 14.22
N ILE A 58 -14.33 24.60 13.51
CA ILE A 58 -13.85 23.24 13.85
C ILE A 58 -12.39 23.24 14.33
N SER A 59 -11.95 22.12 14.92
CA SER A 59 -10.56 21.98 15.34
C SER A 59 -9.59 22.00 14.15
N ARG A 60 -8.46 22.71 14.30
CA ARG A 60 -7.37 22.72 13.31
C ARG A 60 -6.87 21.30 12.98
N ASN A 61 -6.87 20.40 13.96
CA ASN A 61 -6.47 19.00 13.75
C ASN A 61 -7.44 18.24 12.84
N SER A 62 -8.72 18.61 12.82
CA SER A 62 -9.72 18.04 11.90
C SER A 62 -9.44 18.47 10.45
N VAL A 63 -9.09 19.74 10.24
CA VAL A 63 -8.71 20.27 8.92
C VAL A 63 -7.39 19.66 8.44
N ILE A 64 -6.37 19.58 9.30
CA ILE A 64 -5.09 18.94 8.96
C ILE A 64 -5.32 17.50 8.50
N ARG A 65 -6.10 16.70 9.24
CA ARG A 65 -6.42 15.31 8.84
C ARG A 65 -7.13 15.22 7.50
N ALA A 66 -8.05 16.15 7.20
CA ALA A 66 -8.72 16.19 5.90
C ALA A 66 -7.75 16.54 4.76
N TYR A 67 -6.87 17.52 4.98
CA TYR A 67 -5.84 17.93 4.01
C TYR A 67 -4.78 16.85 3.81
N ASP A 68 -4.26 16.25 4.89
CA ASP A 68 -3.32 15.12 4.81
C ASP A 68 -3.91 13.96 3.99
N GLN A 69 -5.22 13.72 4.10
CA GLN A 69 -5.91 12.69 3.33
C GLN A 69 -6.10 13.07 1.86
N LEU A 70 -6.55 14.30 1.55
CA LEU A 70 -6.64 14.80 0.17
C LEU A 70 -5.26 14.80 -0.52
N TYR A 71 -4.21 15.16 0.21
CA TYR A 71 -2.83 15.15 -0.26
C TYR A 71 -2.37 13.71 -0.51
N ALA A 72 -2.52 12.80 0.47
CA ALA A 72 -2.18 11.38 0.32
C ALA A 72 -3.01 10.64 -0.75
N GLU A 73 -4.10 11.24 -1.23
CA GLU A 73 -4.92 10.78 -2.36
C GLU A 73 -4.66 11.53 -3.68
N GLY A 74 -3.79 12.54 -3.71
CA GLY A 74 -3.42 13.27 -4.92
C GLY A 74 -4.46 14.29 -5.41
N PHE A 75 -5.48 14.62 -4.60
CA PHE A 75 -6.44 15.69 -4.90
C PHE A 75 -5.84 17.09 -4.75
N ILE A 76 -4.80 17.22 -3.92
CA ILE A 76 -4.14 18.49 -3.63
C ILE A 76 -2.61 18.34 -3.62
N GLU A 77 -1.93 19.42 -3.98
CA GLU A 77 -0.48 19.55 -4.05
C GLU A 77 -0.01 20.61 -3.04
N GLY A 78 1.15 20.39 -2.41
CA GLY A 78 1.81 21.35 -1.53
C GLY A 78 2.98 22.03 -2.23
N ARG A 79 2.94 23.35 -2.41
CA ARG A 79 4.05 24.16 -2.92
C ARG A 79 4.79 24.82 -1.76
N ILE A 80 6.09 24.55 -1.62
CA ILE A 80 6.92 25.03 -0.51
C ILE A 80 6.91 26.57 -0.49
N GLY A 81 6.49 27.15 0.63
CA GLY A 81 6.40 28.60 0.84
C GLY A 81 5.17 29.28 0.22
N ASP A 82 4.44 28.61 -0.67
CA ASP A 82 3.36 29.19 -1.46
C ASP A 82 1.97 28.59 -1.14
N GLY A 83 1.91 27.40 -0.53
CA GLY A 83 0.68 26.85 0.08
C GLY A 83 0.13 25.64 -0.65
N THR A 84 -1.18 25.40 -0.48
CA THR A 84 -1.86 24.19 -0.96
C THR A 84 -2.72 24.50 -2.17
N TYR A 85 -2.64 23.68 -3.21
CA TYR A 85 -3.34 23.86 -4.48
C TYR A 85 -4.10 22.58 -4.87
N VAL A 86 -5.15 22.69 -5.66
CA VAL A 86 -5.90 21.54 -6.22
C VAL A 86 -5.15 20.97 -7.43
N ALA A 87 -5.06 19.65 -7.54
CA ALA A 87 -4.35 18.98 -8.65
C ALA A 87 -5.08 19.16 -10.00
N GLN A 88 -4.34 19.09 -11.11
CA GLN A 88 -4.92 19.15 -12.47
C GLN A 88 -5.27 17.75 -13.00
N LEU A 89 -6.47 17.63 -13.59
CA LEU A 89 -6.94 16.42 -14.27
C LEU A 89 -6.62 16.52 -15.77
N SER A 90 -5.82 15.60 -16.30
CA SER A 90 -5.40 15.58 -17.71
C SER A 90 -6.06 14.42 -18.46
N GLU A 91 -6.52 14.66 -19.70
CA GLU A 91 -7.20 13.65 -20.54
C GLU A 91 -6.22 12.84 -21.42
N ARG A 92 -6.46 11.53 -21.58
CA ARG A 92 -5.56 10.51 -22.17
C ARG A 92 -5.46 10.56 -23.71
N SER A 93 -4.24 10.39 -24.27
CA SER A 93 -3.90 9.86 -25.63
C SER A 93 -2.39 9.98 -25.91
N ALA A 94 -1.68 9.20 -26.75
CA ALA A 94 -1.90 7.89 -27.40
C ALA A 94 -0.55 7.34 -27.99
N ALA A 95 -0.49 6.05 -28.36
CA ALA A 95 0.68 5.25 -28.83
C ALA A 95 1.32 5.72 -30.19
N PRO A 96 2.43 5.13 -30.79
CA PRO A 96 2.59 3.68 -31.05
C PRO A 96 3.99 2.98 -31.40
N ARG A 97 3.99 1.63 -31.33
CA ARG A 97 4.55 0.58 -32.26
C ARG A 97 5.98 -0.08 -32.14
N ARG A 98 5.95 -1.43 -32.34
CA ARG A 98 7.02 -2.47 -32.38
C ARG A 98 7.66 -2.68 -33.78
N PRO A 99 8.68 -3.58 -33.97
CA PRO A 99 8.38 -4.95 -34.49
C PRO A 99 9.38 -6.14 -34.25
N SER A 100 8.84 -7.33 -33.88
CA SER A 100 9.24 -8.72 -34.32
C SER A 100 10.65 -9.32 -33.98
N ARG A 101 10.97 -10.64 -34.04
CA ARG A 101 10.37 -11.81 -34.78
C ARG A 101 10.84 -13.21 -34.27
N LYS A 102 9.92 -14.22 -34.26
CA LYS A 102 10.07 -15.73 -34.38
C LYS A 102 11.04 -16.50 -33.43
N LYS A 103 10.54 -17.45 -32.61
CA LYS A 103 10.13 -18.87 -32.90
C LYS A 103 11.28 -19.85 -33.19
N LEU A 104 11.39 -20.92 -32.39
CA LEU A 104 11.73 -22.29 -32.81
C LEU A 104 11.21 -23.32 -31.77
N SER A 105 10.91 -24.53 -32.24
CA SER A 105 10.48 -25.71 -31.46
C SER A 105 11.71 -26.67 -31.31
N THR A 106 11.75 -27.83 -30.65
CA THR A 106 10.75 -28.92 -30.53
C THR A 106 11.23 -29.99 -29.50
N ASN A 107 10.28 -30.73 -28.92
CA ASN A 107 10.32 -32.18 -28.57
C ASN A 107 11.15 -32.74 -27.38
N LEU A 108 10.37 -33.28 -26.42
CA LEU A 108 10.56 -34.49 -25.58
C LEU A 108 10.79 -35.78 -26.45
N PRO A 109 11.05 -37.01 -25.92
CA PRO A 109 10.94 -37.53 -24.53
C PRO A 109 12.25 -38.25 -24.08
N THR A 110 12.37 -39.15 -23.06
CA THR A 110 11.46 -39.88 -22.14
C THR A 110 12.22 -40.28 -20.86
N GLY A 111 11.54 -40.66 -19.76
CA GLY A 111 12.13 -41.49 -18.70
C GLY A 111 11.57 -41.25 -17.29
N VAL A 112 10.58 -42.03 -16.87
CA VAL A 112 9.99 -41.98 -15.51
C VAL A 112 10.60 -43.07 -14.62
N PRO A 113 11.16 -42.74 -13.45
CA PRO A 113 11.28 -43.67 -12.33
C PRO A 113 10.11 -43.48 -11.36
N THR A 114 9.36 -44.57 -11.16
CA THR A 114 8.24 -44.65 -10.22
C THR A 114 8.73 -44.62 -8.77
N GLY A 115 8.21 -43.73 -7.93
CA GLY A 115 8.64 -43.60 -6.54
C GLY A 115 7.80 -42.62 -5.72
N LEU A 116 6.54 -42.94 -5.45
CA LEU A 116 5.67 -42.12 -4.60
C LEU A 116 6.09 -42.21 -3.13
N TYR A 117 6.91 -41.25 -2.67
CA TYR A 117 7.21 -41.09 -1.25
C TYR A 117 6.03 -40.46 -0.51
N THR A 118 5.09 -41.29 -0.07
CA THR A 118 4.04 -40.92 0.89
C THR A 118 4.61 -40.89 2.31
N GLY A 119 4.99 -39.70 2.79
CA GLY A 119 5.78 -39.57 4.03
C GLY A 119 5.65 -38.25 4.79
N LEU A 120 4.46 -37.65 4.83
CA LEU A 120 4.16 -36.55 5.76
C LEU A 120 4.00 -37.09 7.19
N SER A 121 5.09 -37.51 7.83
CA SER A 121 5.10 -37.77 9.28
C SER A 121 6.49 -37.60 9.89
N THR A 122 6.53 -36.97 11.05
CA THR A 122 7.73 -36.64 11.81
C THR A 122 8.23 -37.84 12.62
N ILE A 123 9.44 -38.32 12.32
CA ILE A 123 10.55 -38.62 13.26
C ILE A 123 11.66 -39.30 12.46
N ALA A 124 12.84 -38.70 12.48
CA ALA A 124 14.12 -39.41 12.39
C ALA A 124 15.10 -38.65 13.28
N ALA A 125 15.59 -39.30 14.32
CA ALA A 125 16.77 -38.82 15.04
C ALA A 125 18.01 -39.00 14.14
N GLU A 126 19.12 -38.35 14.52
CA GLU A 126 20.39 -38.32 13.77
C GLU A 126 20.35 -37.42 12.51
N MET A 127 20.61 -36.13 12.75
CA MET A 127 20.97 -35.17 11.71
C MET A 127 22.32 -35.56 11.09
N PRO A 128 22.43 -35.83 9.78
CA PRO A 128 23.71 -35.83 9.10
C PRO A 128 24.27 -34.40 9.13
N SER A 129 25.47 -34.21 9.66
CA SER A 129 26.08 -32.90 9.87
C SER A 129 26.59 -32.22 8.58
N ASN A 130 26.08 -32.63 7.41
CA ASN A 130 26.38 -31.99 6.15
C ASN A 130 25.19 -32.04 5.17
N CYS A 131 24.56 -30.87 4.92
CA CYS A 131 23.52 -30.69 3.91
C CYS A 131 23.99 -29.82 2.72
N SER A 132 25.30 -29.78 2.43
CA SER A 132 25.82 -29.09 1.24
C SER A 132 25.45 -29.79 -0.06
N ASP A 133 25.35 -31.12 -0.05
CA ASP A 133 25.34 -31.94 -1.25
C ASP A 133 24.01 -32.72 -1.41
N GLU A 134 23.45 -32.62 -2.62
CA GLU A 134 22.34 -33.41 -3.17
C GLU A 134 20.96 -33.38 -2.44
N VAL A 135 20.29 -32.22 -2.46
CA VAL A 135 18.80 -32.21 -2.48
C VAL A 135 18.26 -31.26 -3.56
N ILE A 136 17.93 -31.87 -4.71
CA ILE A 136 17.04 -31.43 -5.79
C ILE A 136 17.32 -30.06 -6.43
N HIS A 137 17.54 -30.06 -7.76
CA HIS A 137 17.44 -28.89 -8.65
C HIS A 137 16.00 -28.34 -8.73
N SER A 138 15.47 -27.85 -7.60
CA SER A 138 14.16 -27.22 -7.55
C SER A 138 14.25 -25.80 -8.11
N ALA A 139 13.32 -25.44 -9.00
CA ALA A 139 13.18 -24.06 -9.47
C ALA A 139 13.03 -23.09 -8.28
N THR A 140 12.39 -23.54 -7.20
CA THR A 140 12.26 -22.82 -5.93
C THR A 140 13.60 -22.45 -5.29
N ARG A 141 14.60 -23.36 -5.27
CA ARG A 141 15.93 -23.05 -4.72
C ARG A 141 16.64 -21.98 -5.55
N VAL A 142 16.56 -22.07 -6.88
CA VAL A 142 17.12 -21.05 -7.80
C VAL A 142 16.42 -19.69 -7.60
N LEU A 143 15.10 -19.68 -7.40
CA LEU A 143 14.36 -18.46 -7.08
C LEU A 143 14.74 -17.87 -5.72
N LEU A 144 14.94 -18.70 -4.69
CA LEU A 144 15.42 -18.27 -3.37
C LEU A 144 16.82 -17.68 -3.45
N GLU A 145 17.77 -18.37 -4.06
CA GLU A 145 19.15 -17.90 -4.23
C GLU A 145 19.18 -16.55 -4.99
N LYS A 146 18.32 -16.37 -6.00
CA LYS A 146 18.22 -15.14 -6.80
C LYS A 146 17.43 -14.00 -6.14
N HIS A 147 16.41 -14.30 -5.35
CA HIS A 147 15.43 -13.34 -4.83
C HIS A 147 15.33 -13.31 -3.29
N HIS A 148 16.36 -13.78 -2.58
CA HIS A 148 16.45 -13.61 -1.13
C HIS A 148 16.52 -12.13 -0.73
N LEU A 149 16.05 -11.81 0.48
CA LEU A 149 16.29 -10.52 1.11
C LEU A 149 17.60 -10.58 1.88
N HIS A 150 18.35 -9.47 1.88
CA HIS A 150 19.55 -9.35 2.70
C HIS A 150 19.15 -9.28 4.19
N GLU A 151 19.95 -9.86 5.07
CA GLU A 151 19.70 -9.79 6.50
C GLU A 151 19.70 -8.32 7.00
N PRO A 152 18.74 -7.93 7.84
CA PRO A 152 18.70 -6.58 8.39
C PRO A 152 19.88 -6.39 9.35
N PRO A 153 20.61 -5.26 9.30
CA PRO A 153 21.77 -5.05 10.16
C PRO A 153 21.38 -5.10 11.64
N THR A 154 22.16 -5.83 12.44
CA THR A 154 21.90 -6.07 13.86
C THR A 154 22.39 -4.91 14.75
N GLY A 155 22.02 -4.94 16.03
CA GLY A 155 22.42 -3.94 17.03
C GLY A 155 21.48 -2.74 17.14
N ARG A 156 21.91 -1.71 17.89
CA ARG A 156 21.10 -0.52 18.18
C ARG A 156 20.75 0.26 16.90
N PRO A 157 19.53 0.83 16.80
CA PRO A 157 19.20 1.79 15.75
C PRO A 157 20.24 2.91 15.63
N ARG A 158 20.53 3.29 14.39
CA ARG A 158 21.38 4.44 14.05
C ARG A 158 20.54 5.46 13.28
N ALA A 159 20.94 6.72 13.32
CA ALA A 159 20.29 7.79 12.55
C ALA A 159 20.22 7.44 11.06
N PHE A 160 19.17 7.93 10.37
CA PHE A 160 18.91 7.71 8.95
C PHE A 160 18.72 6.24 8.51
N ARG A 161 18.50 5.30 9.45
CA ARG A 161 18.09 3.93 9.11
C ARG A 161 16.62 3.90 8.71
N VAL A 162 16.36 3.67 7.42
CA VAL A 162 15.02 3.53 6.83
C VAL A 162 14.23 2.40 7.52
N GLY A 163 12.93 2.61 7.69
CA GLY A 163 11.99 1.60 8.21
C GLY A 163 12.05 1.38 9.72
N VAL A 164 12.78 2.21 10.48
CA VAL A 164 12.85 2.13 11.94
C VAL A 164 12.02 3.25 12.58
N PRO A 165 11.02 2.94 13.43
CA PRO A 165 10.22 3.94 14.13
C PRO A 165 10.97 4.54 15.33
N ALA A 166 10.48 5.67 15.83
CA ALA A 166 10.94 6.30 17.07
C ALA A 166 10.48 5.48 18.30
N PHE A 167 11.27 4.47 18.69
CA PHE A 167 10.96 3.58 19.81
C PHE A 167 10.86 4.32 21.15
N ASP A 168 11.60 5.41 21.32
CA ASP A 168 11.56 6.32 22.47
C ASP A 168 10.21 7.03 22.63
N LEU A 169 9.45 7.21 21.54
CA LEU A 169 8.09 7.74 21.56
C LEU A 169 7.01 6.66 21.73
N PHE A 170 7.37 5.38 21.78
CA PHE A 170 6.39 4.32 21.98
C PHE A 170 5.86 4.33 23.44
N PRO A 171 4.53 4.34 23.66
CA PRO A 171 3.96 4.54 25.00
C PRO A 171 3.95 3.23 25.81
N PHE A 172 5.13 2.69 26.12
CA PHE A 172 5.32 1.40 26.82
C PHE A 172 4.47 1.24 28.09
N ALA A 173 4.38 2.28 28.93
CA ALA A 173 3.60 2.24 30.16
C ALA A 173 2.09 2.08 29.92
N LEU A 174 1.55 2.76 28.89
CA LEU A 174 0.14 2.62 28.50
C LEU A 174 -0.11 1.25 27.86
N TRP A 175 0.79 0.81 26.97
CA TRP A 175 0.72 -0.50 26.33
C TRP A 175 0.71 -1.64 27.35
N GLY A 176 1.63 -1.61 28.33
CA GLY A 176 1.68 -2.58 29.42
C GLY A 176 0.41 -2.59 30.28
N LYS A 177 -0.15 -1.41 30.59
CA LYS A 177 -1.42 -1.29 31.32
C LYS A 177 -2.59 -1.93 30.54
N LEU A 178 -2.69 -1.68 29.24
CA LEU A 178 -3.73 -2.25 28.37
C LEU A 178 -3.57 -3.77 28.24
N TYR A 179 -2.36 -4.25 28.01
CA TYR A 179 -2.03 -5.68 27.91
C TYR A 179 -2.38 -6.43 29.20
N ALA A 180 -1.97 -5.91 30.36
CA ALA A 180 -2.31 -6.48 31.66
C ALA A 180 -3.81 -6.44 31.94
N ALA A 181 -4.52 -5.39 31.53
CA ALA A 181 -5.97 -5.29 31.70
C ALA A 181 -6.73 -6.33 30.86
N PHE A 182 -6.28 -6.59 29.62
CA PHE A 182 -6.82 -7.60 28.72
C PHE A 182 -6.66 -9.01 29.30
N TRP A 183 -5.43 -9.39 29.68
CA TRP A 183 -5.12 -10.72 30.20
C TRP A 183 -5.56 -10.99 31.65
N ARG A 184 -6.14 -10.01 32.35
CA ARG A 184 -6.60 -10.17 33.74
C ARG A 184 -7.75 -11.17 33.89
N LYS A 185 -8.61 -11.28 32.87
CA LYS A 185 -9.72 -12.24 32.77
C LYS A 185 -9.96 -12.56 31.28
N PRO A 186 -9.13 -13.40 30.65
CA PRO A 186 -9.31 -13.76 29.26
C PRO A 186 -10.58 -14.60 29.09
N ASP A 187 -11.25 -14.41 27.95
CA ASP A 187 -12.25 -15.35 27.49
C ASP A 187 -11.56 -16.65 27.07
N LEU A 188 -12.04 -17.80 27.56
CA LEU A 188 -11.47 -19.10 27.23
C LEU A 188 -11.54 -19.41 25.73
N ALA A 189 -12.54 -18.86 25.03
CA ALA A 189 -12.64 -18.98 23.56
C ALA A 189 -11.48 -18.29 22.83
N GLN A 190 -10.81 -17.30 23.45
CA GLN A 190 -9.67 -16.57 22.90
C GLN A 190 -8.31 -17.24 23.21
N LEU A 191 -8.29 -18.31 24.02
CA LEU A 191 -7.08 -19.06 24.34
C LEU A 191 -6.77 -20.19 23.35
N GLY A 192 -7.75 -20.57 22.52
CA GLY A 192 -7.59 -21.59 21.48
C GLY A 192 -7.09 -21.02 20.15
N TYR A 193 -7.11 -21.85 19.11
CA TYR A 193 -6.91 -21.39 17.74
C TYR A 193 -8.07 -20.48 17.31
N GLY A 194 -7.76 -19.21 17.05
CA GLY A 194 -8.70 -18.25 16.49
C GLY A 194 -8.97 -18.47 15.00
N THR A 195 -9.83 -17.63 14.40
CA THR A 195 -10.08 -17.70 12.95
C THR A 195 -8.82 -17.34 12.16
N ALA A 196 -8.60 -18.00 11.01
CA ALA A 196 -7.40 -17.78 10.18
C ALA A 196 -7.24 -16.34 9.67
N ALA A 197 -8.35 -15.58 9.56
CA ALA A 197 -8.34 -14.16 9.20
C ALA A 197 -7.92 -13.22 10.36
N GLY A 198 -7.79 -13.75 11.58
CA GLY A 198 -7.58 -12.98 12.81
C GLY A 198 -8.87 -12.69 13.58
N ASP A 199 -8.71 -12.15 14.79
CA ASP A 199 -9.82 -11.82 15.71
C ASP A 199 -10.88 -10.93 15.04
N SER A 200 -12.16 -11.27 15.22
CA SER A 200 -13.27 -10.56 14.55
C SER A 200 -13.42 -9.13 15.06
N ARG A 201 -13.34 -8.94 16.38
CA ARG A 201 -13.47 -7.62 17.02
C ARG A 201 -12.33 -6.68 16.60
N LEU A 202 -11.11 -7.20 16.47
CA LEU A 202 -9.97 -6.45 15.93
C LEU A 202 -10.23 -6.03 14.48
N ARG A 203 -10.76 -6.93 13.63
CA ARG A 203 -11.11 -6.62 12.24
C ARG A 203 -12.21 -5.56 12.13
N GLU A 204 -13.26 -5.65 12.94
CA GLU A 204 -14.31 -4.63 13.03
C GLU A 204 -13.74 -3.24 13.41
N LEU A 205 -12.90 -3.18 14.43
CA LEU A 205 -12.25 -1.93 14.86
C LEU A 205 -11.32 -1.35 13.79
N ILE A 206 -10.60 -2.20 13.07
CA ILE A 206 -9.77 -1.78 11.92
C ILE A 206 -10.64 -1.28 10.76
N ALA A 207 -11.79 -1.91 10.48
CA ALA A 207 -12.74 -1.44 9.46
C ALA A 207 -13.27 -0.04 9.79
N VAL A 208 -13.68 0.20 11.03
CA VAL A 208 -14.12 1.52 11.51
C VAL A 208 -12.99 2.56 11.44
N TYR A 209 -11.77 2.18 11.85
CA TYR A 209 -10.61 3.05 11.80
C TYR A 209 -10.23 3.43 10.36
N LEU A 210 -10.16 2.48 9.43
CA LEU A 210 -9.77 2.76 8.03
C LEU A 210 -10.87 3.49 7.25
N ARG A 211 -12.15 3.26 7.57
CA ARG A 211 -13.27 4.03 7.01
C ARG A 211 -13.25 5.50 7.46
N SER A 212 -12.87 5.77 8.71
CA SER A 212 -12.81 7.13 9.26
C SER A 212 -11.52 7.88 8.94
N SER A 213 -10.39 7.17 8.81
CA SER A 213 -9.07 7.78 8.58
C SER A 213 -8.63 7.78 7.11
N ARG A 214 -9.11 6.83 6.29
CA ARG A 214 -8.70 6.63 4.89
C ARG A 214 -9.84 6.62 3.87
N GLY A 215 -11.08 6.86 4.30
CA GLY A 215 -12.25 6.84 3.40
C GLY A 215 -12.53 5.48 2.74
N LEU A 216 -11.93 4.38 3.23
CA LEU A 216 -12.04 3.07 2.59
C LEU A 216 -13.34 2.35 3.00
N HIS A 217 -14.01 1.75 2.01
CA HIS A 217 -15.29 1.07 2.18
C HIS A 217 -15.12 -0.45 2.02
N PHE A 218 -15.01 -1.16 3.14
CA PHE A 218 -15.03 -2.62 3.21
C PHE A 218 -15.69 -3.09 4.52
N THR A 219 -15.98 -4.39 4.59
CA THR A 219 -16.50 -5.10 5.77
C THR A 219 -15.38 -5.82 6.54
N ALA A 220 -15.66 -6.32 7.75
CA ALA A 220 -14.66 -6.99 8.58
C ALA A 220 -14.24 -8.36 8.01
N GLU A 221 -15.09 -8.98 7.20
CA GLU A 221 -14.87 -10.25 6.51
C GLU A 221 -13.83 -10.12 5.39
N GLN A 222 -13.63 -8.91 4.85
CA GLN A 222 -12.64 -8.63 3.80
C GLN A 222 -11.24 -8.31 4.38
N ILE A 223 -11.07 -8.35 5.70
CA ILE A 223 -9.80 -8.04 6.38
C ILE A 223 -9.14 -9.35 6.82
N VAL A 224 -7.84 -9.48 6.54
CA VAL A 224 -6.98 -10.55 7.06
C VAL A 224 -5.83 -9.93 7.84
N ILE A 225 -5.69 -10.31 9.11
CA ILE A 225 -4.59 -9.89 9.97
C ILE A 225 -3.35 -10.74 9.68
N THR A 226 -2.21 -10.09 9.43
CA THR A 226 -0.95 -10.76 9.13
C THR A 226 0.17 -10.24 10.03
N SER A 227 1.25 -11.02 10.14
CA SER A 227 2.45 -10.68 10.92
C SER A 227 3.32 -9.56 10.32
N GLY A 228 2.81 -8.82 9.32
CA GLY A 228 3.50 -7.70 8.67
C GLY A 228 3.30 -7.65 7.16
N ALA A 229 3.65 -6.51 6.55
CA ALA A 229 3.41 -6.25 5.12
C ALA A 229 4.01 -7.31 4.18
N GLN A 230 5.19 -7.87 4.49
CA GLN A 230 5.80 -8.93 3.68
C GLN A 230 4.97 -10.22 3.68
N HIS A 231 4.35 -10.58 4.81
CA HIS A 231 3.46 -11.73 4.90
C HIS A 231 2.19 -11.48 4.07
N ALA A 232 1.59 -10.29 4.19
CA ALA A 232 0.45 -9.90 3.35
C ALA A 232 0.76 -9.96 1.85
N ILE A 233 1.87 -9.37 1.39
CA ILE A 233 2.27 -9.37 -0.03
C ILE A 233 2.52 -10.80 -0.52
N SER A 234 3.13 -11.67 0.30
CA SER A 234 3.37 -13.06 -0.05
C SER A 234 2.07 -13.86 -0.19
N LEU A 235 1.08 -13.63 0.68
CA LEU A 235 -0.26 -14.22 0.55
C LEU A 235 -0.99 -13.71 -0.69
N CYS A 236 -0.92 -12.41 -0.99
CA CYS A 236 -1.47 -11.84 -2.22
C CYS A 236 -0.80 -12.46 -3.46
N ALA A 237 0.51 -12.67 -3.45
CA ALA A 237 1.24 -13.33 -4.53
C ALA A 237 0.75 -14.78 -4.74
N GLN A 238 0.59 -15.55 -3.66
CA GLN A 238 0.09 -16.94 -3.72
C GLN A 238 -1.37 -17.05 -4.18
N LEU A 239 -2.21 -16.05 -3.86
CA LEU A 239 -3.63 -16.04 -4.21
C LEU A 239 -3.88 -15.53 -5.64
N LEU A 240 -3.13 -14.52 -6.08
CA LEU A 240 -3.42 -13.76 -7.30
C LEU A 240 -2.55 -14.16 -8.49
N LEU A 241 -1.47 -14.93 -8.30
CA LEU A 241 -0.50 -15.23 -9.33
C LEU A 241 -0.32 -16.74 -9.55
N THR A 242 0.01 -17.08 -10.79
CA THR A 242 0.48 -18.38 -11.25
C THR A 242 1.94 -18.21 -11.70
N PRO A 243 2.83 -19.21 -11.51
CA PRO A 243 4.19 -19.14 -12.03
C PRO A 243 4.22 -18.83 -13.53
N GLY A 244 4.94 -17.77 -13.90
CA GLY A 244 4.95 -17.25 -15.27
C GLY A 244 3.94 -16.13 -15.56
N ASP A 245 3.20 -15.61 -14.58
CA ASP A 245 2.49 -14.34 -14.74
C ASP A 245 3.44 -13.15 -14.76
N SER A 246 3.08 -12.07 -15.46
CA SER A 246 3.81 -10.80 -15.44
C SER A 246 3.27 -9.90 -14.31
N VAL A 247 4.16 -9.28 -13.54
CA VAL A 247 3.81 -8.36 -12.44
C VAL A 247 4.58 -7.05 -12.60
N ALA A 248 3.84 -5.95 -12.70
CA ALA A 248 4.43 -4.62 -12.73
C ALA A 248 4.81 -4.15 -11.32
N VAL A 249 6.02 -3.62 -11.18
CA VAL A 249 6.53 -3.03 -9.93
C VAL A 249 7.18 -1.69 -10.23
N GLU A 250 7.04 -0.73 -9.32
CA GLU A 250 7.73 0.57 -9.41
C GLU A 250 9.25 0.40 -9.53
N ASN A 251 9.89 1.20 -10.38
CA ASN A 251 11.34 1.23 -10.57
C ASN A 251 11.85 2.68 -10.65
N PRO A 252 12.54 3.19 -9.62
CA PRO A 252 12.88 2.52 -8.36
C PRO A 252 11.65 2.24 -7.49
N GLY A 253 11.67 1.14 -6.74
CA GLY A 253 10.53 0.69 -5.94
C GLY A 253 10.91 -0.13 -4.72
N TYR A 254 9.90 -0.56 -3.95
CA TYR A 254 10.09 -1.41 -2.78
C TYR A 254 10.45 -2.86 -3.15
N ARG A 255 11.77 -3.10 -3.30
CA ARG A 255 12.37 -4.37 -3.74
C ARG A 255 11.80 -5.63 -3.08
N ALA A 256 11.44 -5.56 -1.80
CA ALA A 256 10.94 -6.73 -1.08
C ALA A 256 9.56 -7.20 -1.56
N ALA A 257 8.69 -6.30 -2.03
CA ALA A 257 7.47 -6.70 -2.73
C ALA A 257 7.79 -7.44 -4.04
N GLY A 258 8.71 -6.91 -4.84
CA GLY A 258 9.19 -7.57 -6.07
C GLY A 258 9.76 -8.96 -5.79
N HIS A 259 10.56 -9.12 -4.74
CA HIS A 259 11.10 -10.44 -4.35
C HIS A 259 9.98 -11.43 -3.97
N ALA A 260 8.96 -11.01 -3.22
CA ALA A 260 7.82 -11.86 -2.89
C ALA A 260 7.06 -12.36 -4.14
N PHE A 261 6.82 -11.48 -5.13
CA PHE A 261 6.20 -11.88 -6.40
C PHE A 261 7.11 -12.81 -7.23
N ALA A 262 8.42 -12.55 -7.29
CA ALA A 262 9.37 -13.41 -8.00
C ALA A 262 9.51 -14.79 -7.35
N LEU A 263 9.42 -14.89 -6.02
CA LEU A 263 9.39 -16.17 -5.29
C LEU A 263 8.11 -16.98 -5.55
N ALA A 264 6.99 -16.32 -5.87
CA ALA A 264 5.78 -16.97 -6.41
C ALA A 264 5.92 -17.37 -7.90
N GLY A 265 7.09 -17.16 -8.52
CA GLY A 265 7.39 -17.51 -9.91
C GLY A 265 6.98 -16.47 -10.94
N ALA A 266 6.62 -15.24 -10.53
CA ALA A 266 6.23 -14.18 -11.45
C ALA A 266 7.43 -13.55 -12.19
N ARG A 267 7.19 -13.08 -13.41
CA ARG A 267 8.12 -12.21 -14.15
C ARG A 267 7.89 -10.76 -13.74
N LEU A 268 8.86 -10.17 -13.06
CA LEU A 268 8.79 -8.75 -12.70
C LEU A 268 9.03 -7.86 -13.92
N HIS A 269 8.18 -6.86 -14.10
CA HIS A 269 8.36 -5.76 -15.03
C HIS A 269 8.55 -4.46 -14.24
N GLY A 270 9.74 -3.86 -14.32
CA GLY A 270 10.08 -2.64 -13.59
C GLY A 270 9.61 -1.40 -14.37
N VAL A 271 8.53 -0.77 -13.91
CA VAL A 271 7.92 0.41 -14.54
C VAL A 271 8.56 1.70 -14.00
N PRO A 272 9.02 2.63 -14.87
CA PRO A 272 9.55 3.91 -14.43
C PRO A 272 8.60 4.69 -13.51
N VAL A 273 9.18 5.44 -12.59
CA VAL A 273 8.47 6.40 -11.73
C VAL A 273 8.86 7.82 -12.14
N ASP A 274 7.87 8.64 -12.48
CA ASP A 274 8.01 10.07 -12.76
C ASP A 274 7.50 10.91 -11.57
N ASN A 275 7.34 12.23 -11.77
CA ASN A 275 6.83 13.15 -10.74
C ASN A 275 5.35 12.93 -10.39
N GLU A 276 4.62 12.14 -11.17
CA GLU A 276 3.21 11.81 -10.99
C GLU A 276 3.00 10.38 -10.45
N GLY A 277 4.08 9.58 -10.32
CA GLY A 277 4.08 8.20 -9.82
C GLY A 277 4.54 7.17 -10.87
N MET A 278 4.08 5.92 -10.75
CA MET A 278 4.31 4.87 -11.76
C MET A 278 3.80 5.31 -13.15
N HIS A 279 4.61 5.26 -14.19
CA HIS A 279 4.24 5.71 -15.54
C HIS A 279 3.30 4.71 -16.24
N CYS A 280 2.00 5.01 -16.27
CA CYS A 280 0.97 4.04 -16.68
C CYS A 280 1.02 3.65 -18.17
N ALA A 281 1.56 4.50 -19.06
CA ALA A 281 1.72 4.15 -20.48
C ALA A 281 2.75 3.02 -20.72
N ASP A 282 3.59 2.70 -19.74
CA ASP A 282 4.49 1.53 -19.79
C ASP A 282 3.81 0.25 -19.24
N LEU A 283 2.74 0.36 -18.44
CA LEU A 283 1.94 -0.79 -17.98
C LEU A 283 1.20 -1.49 -19.12
N GLU A 284 0.58 -0.69 -20.01
CA GLU A 284 -0.17 -1.19 -21.17
C GLU A 284 0.70 -2.05 -22.11
N GLN A 285 2.02 -1.83 -22.10
CA GLN A 285 2.97 -2.56 -22.94
C GLN A 285 3.39 -3.92 -22.35
N ALA A 286 3.13 -4.15 -21.05
CA ALA A 286 3.74 -5.21 -20.26
C ALA A 286 2.86 -6.44 -19.98
N ASP A 287 1.58 -6.40 -20.36
CA ASP A 287 0.59 -7.49 -20.17
C ASP A 287 0.65 -8.09 -18.76
N CYS A 288 0.55 -7.21 -17.76
CA CYS A 288 0.74 -7.55 -16.35
C CYS A 288 -0.58 -7.90 -15.67
N ARG A 289 -0.61 -9.03 -14.94
CA ARG A 289 -1.79 -9.49 -14.17
C ARG A 289 -1.98 -8.71 -12.87
N LEU A 290 -0.92 -8.05 -12.38
CA LEU A 290 -0.90 -7.29 -11.13
C LEU A 290 0.07 -6.12 -11.25
N ALA A 291 -0.28 -4.97 -10.68
CA ALA A 291 0.63 -3.84 -10.47
C ALA A 291 0.80 -3.58 -8.96
N TYR A 292 2.04 -3.35 -8.53
CA TYR A 292 2.37 -2.96 -7.16
C TYR A 292 2.87 -1.52 -7.14
N VAL A 293 2.12 -0.65 -6.44
CA VAL A 293 2.33 0.80 -6.35
C VAL A 293 2.34 1.29 -4.91
N THR A 294 3.01 2.42 -4.66
CA THR A 294 3.05 3.09 -3.36
C THR A 294 2.49 4.53 -3.44
N PRO A 295 1.19 4.70 -3.75
CA PRO A 295 0.66 5.94 -4.31
C PRO A 295 0.63 7.13 -3.35
N SER A 296 0.45 6.92 -2.04
CA SER A 296 0.42 8.04 -1.08
C SER A 296 1.80 8.64 -0.80
N HIS A 297 2.86 7.84 -0.86
CA HIS A 297 4.26 8.25 -0.72
C HIS A 297 5.13 7.19 -1.39
N GLN A 298 5.66 7.50 -2.56
CA GLN A 298 6.40 6.55 -3.37
C GLN A 298 7.68 6.15 -2.65
N TYR A 299 7.97 4.85 -2.56
CA TYR A 299 9.22 4.36 -1.99
C TYR A 299 10.24 4.01 -3.09
N PRO A 300 11.38 4.71 -3.22
CA PRO A 300 11.99 5.61 -2.22
C PRO A 300 11.88 7.12 -2.51
N THR A 301 11.27 7.57 -3.62
CA THR A 301 11.40 8.98 -4.07
C THR A 301 10.60 9.98 -3.24
N GLY A 302 9.59 9.52 -2.50
CA GLY A 302 8.66 10.35 -1.73
C GLY A 302 7.57 11.04 -2.55
N VAL A 303 7.59 10.89 -3.89
CA VAL A 303 6.56 11.43 -4.80
C VAL A 303 5.18 10.94 -4.38
N VAL A 304 4.19 11.81 -4.47
CA VAL A 304 2.79 11.43 -4.25
C VAL A 304 2.15 11.22 -5.61
N MET A 305 1.54 10.06 -5.83
CA MET A 305 0.86 9.77 -7.08
C MET A 305 -0.35 10.70 -7.22
N SER A 306 -0.42 11.46 -8.31
CA SER A 306 -1.49 12.44 -8.54
C SER A 306 -2.84 11.76 -8.77
N LEU A 307 -3.93 12.52 -8.61
CA LEU A 307 -5.27 12.00 -8.89
C LEU A 307 -5.41 11.54 -10.35
N ALA A 308 -4.86 12.30 -11.31
CA ALA A 308 -4.86 11.93 -12.72
C ALA A 308 -4.18 10.56 -12.94
N ARG A 309 -2.97 10.36 -12.38
CA ARG A 309 -2.25 9.09 -12.51
C ARG A 309 -2.96 7.92 -11.80
N ARG A 310 -3.69 8.16 -10.71
CA ARG A 310 -4.53 7.13 -10.07
C ARG A 310 -5.70 6.71 -10.94
N LEU A 311 -6.36 7.65 -11.61
CA LEU A 311 -7.44 7.36 -12.55
C LEU A 311 -6.91 6.62 -13.78
N GLU A 312 -5.71 6.98 -14.27
CA GLU A 312 -5.01 6.22 -15.32
C GLU A 312 -4.72 4.77 -14.90
N LEU A 313 -4.29 4.54 -13.66
CA LEU A 313 -3.99 3.21 -13.13
C LEU A 313 -5.26 2.37 -12.92
N LEU A 314 -6.33 2.99 -12.39
CA LEU A 314 -7.63 2.32 -12.20
C LEU A 314 -8.22 1.88 -13.55
N ALA A 315 -8.26 2.78 -14.53
CA ALA A 315 -8.72 2.48 -15.89
C ALA A 315 -7.68 1.73 -16.75
N TRP A 316 -6.64 1.15 -16.13
CA TRP A 316 -5.81 0.06 -16.69
C TRP A 316 -6.18 -1.30 -16.05
N SER A 317 -6.81 -1.30 -14.87
CA SER A 317 -7.19 -2.50 -14.11
C SER A 317 -8.65 -2.95 -14.29
N GLU A 318 -9.45 -2.17 -15.04
CA GLU A 318 -10.84 -2.49 -15.44
C GLU A 318 -10.90 -3.28 -16.77
#